data_AF-A0A2N2SWJ1-F1
#
_entry.id   AF-A0A2N2SWJ1-F1
#
_cell.length_a   1.000
_cell.length_b   1.000
_cell.length_c   1.000
_cell.angle_alpha   90.00
_cell.angle_beta   90.00
_cell.angle_gamma   90.00
#
_symmetry.space_group_name_H-M   'P 1'
#
loop_
_entity.id
_entity.type
_entity.pdbx_description
1 polymer ?
#
loop_
_entity_poly.entity_id
_entity_poly.type
_entity_poly.pdbx_seq_one_letter_code
_entity_poly.pdbx_strand_id
1 'polypeptide(L)'
;MSEATFTFRVDEGLKDQFSTAAKSRDRTSAQLLRDFMRDFVKQQQEATEHDSWFRREVQIGLDAANAGDVISAEEVEAEAVAWRADTRRKMAGANS
;
A
#
# COMPACT_ATOMS: atom_id res chain seq x y z
N MET A 1 -23.94 -12.75 -6.08
CA MET A 1 -22.51 -13.07 -6.29
C MET A 1 -22.45 -14.21 -7.26
N SER A 2 -21.75 -14.06 -8.38
CA SER A 2 -21.46 -15.18 -9.28
C SER A 2 -20.35 -16.02 -8.68
N GLU A 3 -20.57 -17.32 -8.57
CA GLU A 3 -19.53 -18.27 -8.17
C GLU A 3 -18.83 -18.79 -9.44
N ALA A 4 -17.51 -18.95 -9.37
CA ALA A 4 -16.70 -19.54 -10.42
C ALA A 4 -15.79 -20.61 -9.81
N THR A 5 -15.67 -21.74 -10.51
CA THR A 5 -14.88 -22.89 -10.04
C THR A 5 -13.51 -22.92 -10.72
N PHE A 6 -12.45 -23.03 -9.92
CA PHE A 6 -11.10 -23.29 -10.39
C PHE A 6 -10.74 -24.76 -10.13
N THR A 7 -10.28 -25.46 -11.17
CA THR A 7 -9.75 -26.82 -11.07
C THR A 7 -8.32 -26.82 -11.58
N PHE A 8 -7.38 -27.24 -10.75
CA PHE A 8 -5.97 -27.34 -11.12
C PHE A 8 -5.36 -28.58 -10.45
N ARG A 9 -4.25 -29.06 -11.02
CA ARG A 9 -3.47 -30.16 -10.46
C ARG A 9 -2.36 -29.60 -9.59
N VAL A 10 -2.11 -30.26 -8.46
CA VAL A 10 -0.99 -29.99 -7.56
C VAL A 10 -0.32 -31.30 -7.19
N ASP A 11 0.93 -31.20 -6.77
CA ASP A 11 1.60 -32.31 -6.09
C ASP A 11 0.79 -32.78 -4.86
N GLU A 12 0.74 -34.09 -4.64
CA GLU A 12 -0.02 -34.69 -3.55
C GLU A 12 0.54 -34.30 -2.18
N GLY A 13 1.87 -34.30 -2.04
CA GLY A 13 2.55 -33.85 -0.82
C GLY A 13 2.28 -32.38 -0.52
N LEU A 14 2.23 -31.53 -1.55
CA LEU A 14 1.86 -30.12 -1.39
C LEU A 14 0.41 -29.96 -0.93
N LYS A 15 -0.53 -30.72 -1.51
CA LYS A 15 -1.95 -30.69 -1.10
C LYS A 15 -2.11 -31.03 0.39
N ASP A 16 -1.39 -32.03 0.87
CA ASP A 16 -1.51 -32.51 2.24
C ASP A 16 -0.87 -31.53 3.24
N GLN A 17 0.29 -30.98 2.90
CA GLN A 17 0.93 -29.91 3.69
C GLN A 17 0.04 -28.67 3.78
N PHE A 18 -0.52 -28.23 2.66
CA PHE A 18 -1.40 -27.06 2.63
C PHE A 18 -2.68 -27.29 3.44
N SER A 19 -3.27 -28.48 3.34
CA SER A 19 -4.47 -28.84 4.12
C SER A 19 -4.19 -28.92 5.61
N THR A 20 -3.01 -29.41 6.00
CA THR A 20 -2.55 -29.44 7.40
C THR A 20 -2.35 -28.02 7.95
N ALA A 21 -1.68 -27.16 7.18
CA ALA A 21 -1.49 -25.75 7.54
C ALA A 21 -2.82 -25.00 7.68
N ALA A 22 -3.78 -25.23 6.77
CA ALA A 22 -5.11 -24.63 6.87
C ALA A 22 -5.84 -25.06 8.15
N LYS A 23 -5.84 -26.36 8.45
CA LYS A 23 -6.44 -26.91 9.68
C LYS A 23 -5.82 -26.34 10.95
N SER A 24 -4.51 -26.14 10.98
CA SER A 24 -3.82 -25.54 12.14
C SER A 24 -4.27 -24.10 12.44
N ARG A 25 -4.93 -23.44 11.48
CA ARG A 25 -5.50 -22.09 11.57
C ARG A 25 -7.02 -22.10 11.65
N ASP A 26 -7.64 -23.26 11.92
CA ASP A 26 -9.09 -23.48 11.92
C ASP A 26 -9.77 -23.06 10.61
N ARG A 27 -9.10 -23.27 9.48
CA ARG A 27 -9.59 -22.94 8.14
C ARG A 27 -9.55 -24.14 7.21
N THR A 28 -10.37 -24.10 6.16
CA THR A 28 -10.30 -25.01 5.03
C THR A 28 -9.26 -24.53 4.01
N SER A 29 -8.71 -25.47 3.23
CA SER A 29 -7.79 -25.14 2.11
C SER A 29 -8.41 -24.13 1.14
N ALA A 30 -9.72 -24.24 0.86
CA ALA A 30 -10.43 -23.31 -0.02
C ALA A 30 -10.60 -21.91 0.60
N GLN A 31 -10.74 -21.78 1.92
CA GLN A 31 -10.73 -20.47 2.58
C GLN A 31 -9.35 -19.81 2.47
N LEU A 32 -8.29 -20.55 2.81
CA LEU A 32 -6.93 -20.04 2.75
C LEU A 32 -6.53 -19.63 1.33
N LEU A 33 -6.90 -20.43 0.32
CA LEU A 33 -6.65 -20.10 -1.08
C LEU A 33 -7.39 -18.83 -1.51
N ARG A 34 -8.67 -18.69 -1.14
CA ARG A 34 -9.43 -17.47 -1.48
C ARG A 34 -8.86 -16.22 -0.80
N ASP A 35 -8.38 -16.35 0.43
CA ASP A 35 -7.74 -15.23 1.15
C ASP A 35 -6.43 -14.84 0.46
N PHE A 36 -5.59 -15.82 0.13
CA PHE A 36 -4.36 -15.59 -0.64
C PHE A 36 -4.64 -14.90 -1.99
N MET A 37 -5.65 -15.36 -2.73
CA MET A 37 -6.03 -14.76 -4.02
C MET A 37 -6.46 -13.29 -3.85
N ARG A 38 -7.23 -12.97 -2.80
CA ARG A 38 -7.64 -11.59 -2.51
C ARG A 38 -6.44 -10.72 -2.15
N ASP A 39 -5.58 -11.21 -1.27
CA ASP A 39 -4.40 -10.48 -0.82
C ASP A 39 -3.43 -10.22 -1.98
N PHE A 40 -3.22 -11.22 -2.85
CA PHE A 40 -2.38 -11.09 -4.03
C PHE A 40 -2.93 -10.06 -5.03
N VAL A 41 -4.24 -10.09 -5.32
CA VAL A 41 -4.87 -9.10 -6.21
C VAL A 41 -4.80 -7.71 -5.61
N LYS A 42 -5.06 -7.57 -4.32
CA LYS A 42 -4.97 -6.29 -3.61
C LYS A 42 -3.54 -5.74 -3.68
N GLN A 43 -2.53 -6.56 -3.36
CA GLN A 43 -1.13 -6.15 -3.42
C GLN A 43 -0.73 -5.70 -4.84
N GLN A 44 -1.18 -6.41 -5.89
CA GLN A 44 -0.89 -6.01 -7.26
C GLN A 44 -1.61 -4.74 -7.70
N GLN A 45 -2.83 -4.53 -7.24
CA GLN A 45 -3.56 -3.27 -7.46
C GLN A 45 -2.84 -2.12 -6.75
N GLU A 46 -2.52 -2.27 -5.46
CA GLU A 46 -1.81 -1.26 -4.68
C GLU A 46 -0.44 -0.94 -5.30
N ALA A 47 0.32 -1.94 -5.76
CA ALA A 47 1.60 -1.70 -6.42
C ALA A 47 1.44 -0.94 -7.75
N THR A 48 0.42 -1.28 -8.54
CA THR A 48 0.16 -0.62 -9.84
C THR A 48 -0.39 0.79 -9.65
N GLU A 49 -1.32 0.97 -8.71
CA GLU A 49 -1.89 2.26 -8.37
C GLU A 49 -0.82 3.18 -7.78
N HIS A 50 0.02 2.67 -6.88
CA HIS A 50 1.14 3.41 -6.33
C HIS A 50 2.15 3.80 -7.41
N ASP A 51 2.50 2.92 -8.33
CA ASP A 51 3.39 3.28 -9.46
C ASP A 51 2.77 4.36 -10.36
N SER A 52 1.48 4.23 -10.68
CA SER A 52 0.77 5.23 -11.51
C SER A 52 0.69 6.60 -10.82
N TRP A 53 0.38 6.61 -9.52
CA TRP A 53 0.35 7.81 -8.70
C TRP A 53 1.75 8.43 -8.60
N PHE A 54 2.76 7.63 -8.29
CA PHE A 54 4.14 8.08 -8.15
C PHE A 54 4.66 8.72 -9.45
N ARG A 55 4.42 8.09 -10.60
CA ARG A 55 4.81 8.65 -11.91
C ARG A 55 4.11 9.98 -12.19
N ARG A 56 2.83 10.10 -11.81
CA ARG A 56 2.09 11.36 -11.95
C ARG A 56 2.68 12.47 -11.08
N GLU A 57 2.95 12.20 -9.80
CA GLU A 57 3.54 13.19 -8.90
C GLU A 57 4.94 13.63 -9.34
N VAL A 58 5.76 12.68 -9.82
CA VAL A 58 7.07 13.00 -10.41
C VAL A 58 6.93 13.90 -11.63
N GLN A 59 5.98 13.59 -12.53
CA GLN A 59 5.76 14.43 -13.72
C GLN A 59 5.30 15.85 -13.34
N ILE A 60 4.42 15.98 -12.35
CA ILE A 60 3.99 17.29 -11.83
C ILE A 60 5.20 18.08 -11.31
N GLY A 61 6.09 17.45 -10.55
CA GLY A 61 7.31 18.09 -10.04
C GLY A 61 8.27 18.51 -11.17
N LEU A 62 8.46 17.67 -12.19
CA LEU A 62 9.26 18.00 -13.37
C LEU A 62 8.66 19.18 -14.14
N ASP A 63 7.35 19.19 -14.34
CA ASP A 63 6.65 20.26 -15.06
C ASP A 63 6.73 21.59 -14.30
N ALA A 64 6.54 21.58 -12.98
CA ALA A 64 6.70 22.75 -12.12
C ALA A 64 8.14 23.29 -12.16
N ALA A 65 9.14 22.41 -12.05
CA ALA A 65 10.54 22.80 -12.17
C ALA A 65 10.88 23.41 -13.54
N ASN A 66 10.35 22.82 -14.62
CA ASN A 66 10.51 23.34 -15.98
C ASN A 66 9.80 24.69 -16.18
N ALA A 67 8.67 24.91 -15.51
CA ALA A 67 7.96 26.19 -15.49
C ALA A 67 8.63 27.26 -14.63
N GLY A 68 9.61 26.88 -13.80
CA GLY A 68 10.27 27.77 -12.84
C GLY A 68 9.49 27.96 -11.54
N ASP A 69 8.47 27.14 -11.29
CA ASP A 69 7.66 27.13 -10.06
C ASP A 69 8.40 26.39 -8.93
N VAL A 70 9.60 26.87 -8.60
CA VAL A 70 10.48 26.32 -7.57
C VAL A 70 10.91 27.41 -6.60
N ILE A 71 11.09 27.01 -5.34
CA ILE A 71 11.63 27.86 -4.28
C ILE A 71 13.00 27.35 -3.84
N SER A 72 13.80 28.22 -3.24
CA SER A 72 15.13 27.85 -2.75
C SER A 72 15.04 26.89 -1.56
N ALA A 73 16.10 26.12 -1.34
CA ALA A 73 16.16 25.21 -0.20
C ALA A 73 16.07 25.98 1.14
N GLU A 74 16.65 27.17 1.19
CA GLU A 74 16.61 28.05 2.35
C GLU A 74 15.18 28.51 2.68
N GLU A 75 14.38 28.84 1.67
CA GLU A 75 12.97 29.21 1.84
C GLU A 75 12.13 28.02 2.32
N VAL A 76 12.32 26.84 1.73
CA VAL A 76 11.66 25.59 2.17
C VAL A 76 11.92 25.32 3.65
N GLU A 77 13.18 25.41 4.09
CA GLU A 77 13.54 25.14 5.48
C GLU A 77 12.95 26.18 6.45
N ALA A 78 12.92 27.46 6.05
CA ALA A 78 12.31 28.51 6.86
C ALA A 78 10.81 28.25 7.09
N GLU A 79 10.07 27.90 6.03
CA GLU A 79 8.65 27.54 6.13
C GLU A 79 8.44 26.27 6.96
N ALA A 80 9.27 25.25 6.76
CA ALA A 80 9.18 24.00 7.50
C ALA A 80 9.45 24.18 9.00
N VAL A 81 10.37 25.09 9.39
CA VAL A 81 10.59 25.48 10.80
C VAL A 81 9.33 26.10 11.39
N ALA A 82 8.71 27.05 10.67
CA ALA A 82 7.49 27.71 11.12
C ALA A 82 6.33 26.72 11.29
N TRP A 83 6.12 25.84 10.29
CA TRP A 83 5.09 24.82 10.31
C TRP A 83 5.26 23.81 11.47
N ARG A 84 6.49 23.35 11.72
CA ARG A 84 6.78 22.45 12.85
C ARG A 84 6.54 23.12 14.20
N ALA A 85 6.89 24.40 14.33
CA ALA A 85 6.64 25.16 15.55
C ALA A 85 5.14 25.32 15.84
N ASP A 86 4.34 25.60 14.80
CA ASP A 86 2.89 25.70 14.93
C ASP A 86 2.23 24.35 15.26
N THR A 87 2.65 23.28 14.57
CA THR A 87 2.17 21.91 14.83
C THR A 87 2.45 21.50 16.28
N ARG A 88 3.65 21.78 16.81
CA ARG A 88 3.99 21.50 18.22
C ARG A 88 3.10 22.28 19.20
N ARG A 89 2.82 23.55 18.91
CA ARG A 89 1.94 24.38 19.75
C ARG A 89 0.52 23.79 19.81
N LYS A 90 -0.03 23.37 18.66
CA LYS A 90 -1.34 22.73 18.57
C LYS A 90 -1.40 21.42 19.35
N MET A 91 -0.37 20.58 19.23
CA MET A 91 -0.31 19.32 19.98
C MET A 91 -0.20 19.52 21.49
N ALA A 92 0.55 20.53 21.95
CA ALA A 92 0.64 20.86 23.37
C ALA A 92 -0.68 21.41 23.95
N GLY A 93 -1.39 22.23 23.16
CA GLY A 93 -2.71 22.75 23.53
C GLY A 93 -3.83 21.71 23.50
N ALA A 94 -3.71 20.65 22.71
CA ALA A 94 -4.66 19.53 22.68
C ALA A 94 -4.46 18.53 23.83
N ASN A 95 -3.36 18.64 24.57
CA ASN A 95 -2.98 17.73 25.66
C ASN A 95 -2.99 18.42 27.04
N SER A 96 -3.71 19.55 27.16
CA SER A 96 -3.92 20.35 28.38
C SER A 96 -5.40 20.42 28.74
#